data_AF-A0A937WC16-F1
#
_entry.id   AF-A0A937WC16-F1
#
_cell.length_a   1.000
_cell.length_b   1.000
_cell.length_c   1.000
_cell.angle_alpha   90.00
_cell.angle_beta   90.00
_cell.angle_gamma   90.00
#
_symmetry.space_group_name_H-M   'P 1'
#
loop_
_entity.id
_entity.type
_entity.pdbx_description
1 polymer ?
#
loop_
_entity_poly.entity_id
_entity_poly.type
_entity_poly.pdbx_seq_one_letter_code
_entity_poly.pdbx_strand_id
1 'polypeptide(L)'
;MGVYRQEAQSRRMGWLELFRHDKSFMPTAIQLIQQVEAIVDAQPLIMRLPVQLDLATDAVALGLMRAYNLDAGNAYHIALARAEQVNSFVTLDQGFGAVDALNLYTCHPTLLQAQTTATEILPFATPTLP
;
A
#
# COMPACT_ATOMS: atom_id res chain seq x y z
N MET A 1 -12.48 -5.76 22.84
CA MET A 1 -12.23 -5.31 21.44
C MET A 1 -12.25 -3.78 21.25
N GLY A 2 -12.69 -2.94 22.21
CA GLY A 2 -12.81 -1.48 22.03
C GLY A 2 -11.63 -0.60 22.47
N VAL A 3 -10.78 -1.07 23.39
CA VAL A 3 -9.83 -0.20 24.12
C VAL A 3 -8.66 0.28 23.24
N TYR A 4 -8.08 -0.61 22.43
CA TYR A 4 -6.85 -0.28 21.70
C TYR A 4 -7.06 0.36 20.33
N ARG A 5 -8.22 0.15 19.69
CA ARG A 5 -8.64 0.97 18.53
C ARG A 5 -8.82 2.43 18.96
N GLN A 6 -9.43 2.63 20.13
CA GLN A 6 -9.52 3.95 20.78
C GLN A 6 -8.14 4.50 21.15
N GLU A 7 -7.20 3.66 21.59
CA GLU A 7 -5.87 4.13 22.02
C GLU A 7 -4.93 4.49 20.87
N ALA A 8 -4.97 3.74 19.76
CA ALA A 8 -4.27 4.12 18.53
C ALA A 8 -4.91 5.38 17.88
N GLN A 9 -6.25 5.48 17.89
CA GLN A 9 -6.96 6.69 17.44
C GLN A 9 -6.73 7.89 18.36
N SER A 10 -6.62 7.70 19.69
CA SER A 10 -6.42 8.79 20.65
C SER A 10 -5.00 9.34 20.63
N ARG A 11 -4.00 8.49 20.34
CA ARG A 11 -2.59 8.91 20.29
C ARG A 11 -2.15 9.42 18.91
N ARG A 12 -2.95 9.20 17.84
CA ARG A 12 -2.60 9.53 16.45
C ARG A 12 -1.21 9.01 16.01
N MET A 13 -0.74 7.93 16.61
CA MET A 13 0.59 7.36 16.35
C MET A 13 0.48 6.15 15.42
N GLY A 14 1.45 6.03 14.51
CA GLY A 14 1.58 4.83 13.69
C GLY A 14 1.93 3.60 14.54
N TRP A 15 1.65 2.40 14.04
CA TRP A 15 1.90 1.14 14.76
C TRP A 15 3.38 0.98 15.14
N LEU A 16 4.28 1.46 14.27
CA LEU A 16 5.73 1.46 14.50
C LEU A 16 6.13 2.41 15.64
N GLU A 17 5.47 3.55 15.77
CA GLU A 17 5.69 4.49 16.87
C GLU A 17 5.14 3.95 18.18
N LEU A 18 3.94 3.36 18.16
CA LEU A 18 3.36 2.68 19.32
C LEU A 18 4.29 1.59 19.84
N PHE A 19 4.86 0.77 18.96
CA PHE A 19 5.83 -0.24 19.36
C PHE A 19 7.13 0.33 19.94
N ARG A 20 7.64 1.44 19.38
CA ARG A 20 8.83 2.12 19.92
C ARG A 20 8.59 2.66 21.33
N HIS A 21 7.38 3.11 21.63
CA HIS A 21 7.01 3.64 22.95
C HIS A 21 6.57 2.57 23.95
N ASP A 22 5.95 1.49 23.48
CA ASP A 22 5.47 0.40 24.32
C ASP A 22 5.67 -0.96 23.63
N LYS A 23 6.73 -1.66 24.05
CA LYS A 23 7.05 -2.99 23.51
C LYS A 23 6.04 -4.06 23.92
N SER A 24 5.25 -3.84 24.97
CA SER A 24 4.22 -4.78 25.41
C SER A 24 3.04 -4.86 24.43
N PHE A 25 2.97 -3.93 23.47
CA PHE A 25 2.01 -3.94 22.39
C PHE A 25 2.26 -5.05 21.34
N MET A 26 3.47 -5.62 21.28
CA MET A 26 3.83 -6.56 20.21
C MET A 26 2.96 -7.82 20.12
N PRO A 27 2.67 -8.52 21.23
CA PRO A 27 1.74 -9.65 21.21
C PRO A 27 0.37 -9.28 20.65
N THR A 28 -0.13 -8.08 20.97
CA THR A 28 -1.41 -7.58 20.43
C THR A 28 -1.32 -7.27 18.94
N ALA A 29 -0.23 -6.66 18.49
CA ALA A 29 -0.02 -6.38 17.07
C ALA A 29 0.06 -7.68 16.25
N ILE A 30 0.80 -8.69 16.74
CA ILE A 30 0.87 -10.01 16.12
C ILE A 30 -0.52 -10.65 16.05
N GLN A 31 -1.29 -10.58 17.14
CA GLN A 31 -2.65 -11.13 17.16
C GLN A 31 -3.57 -10.43 16.16
N LEU A 32 -3.46 -9.10 16.00
CA LEU A 32 -4.23 -8.35 15.01
C LEU A 32 -3.84 -8.72 13.57
N ILE A 33 -2.54 -8.89 13.30
CA ILE A 33 -2.05 -9.37 12.00
C ILE A 33 -2.65 -10.74 11.70
N GLN A 34 -2.56 -11.69 12.64
CA GLN A 34 -3.11 -13.04 12.46
C GLN A 34 -4.62 -13.04 12.22
N GLN A 35 -5.37 -12.12 12.85
CA GLN A 35 -6.80 -11.97 12.59
C GLN A 35 -7.07 -11.46 11.17
N VAL A 36 -6.30 -10.47 10.71
CA VAL A 36 -6.41 -9.96 9.34
C VAL A 36 -6.02 -11.04 8.33
N GLU A 37 -4.95 -11.79 8.59
CA GLU A 37 -4.54 -12.92 7.75
C GLU A 37 -5.64 -13.96 7.65
N ALA A 38 -6.26 -14.37 8.76
CA ALA A 38 -7.36 -15.33 8.73
C ALA A 38 -8.57 -14.83 7.94
N ILE A 39 -8.87 -13.52 8.00
CA ILE A 39 -9.93 -12.91 7.17
C ILE A 39 -9.54 -12.96 5.70
N VAL A 40 -8.31 -12.57 5.35
CA VAL A 40 -7.80 -12.55 3.97
C VAL A 40 -7.77 -13.97 3.38
N ASP A 41 -7.26 -14.94 4.12
CA ASP A 41 -7.15 -16.34 3.70
C ASP A 41 -8.53 -16.98 3.47
N ALA A 42 -9.58 -16.47 4.14
CA ALA A 42 -10.95 -16.90 3.93
C ALA A 42 -11.63 -16.25 2.69
N GLN A 43 -11.01 -15.24 2.06
CA GLN A 43 -11.57 -14.57 0.88
C GLN A 43 -10.96 -15.12 -0.42
N PRO A 44 -11.73 -15.80 -1.28
CA PRO A 44 -11.21 -16.42 -2.50
C PRO A 44 -10.74 -15.42 -3.57
N LEU A 45 -11.14 -14.14 -3.44
CA LEU A 45 -10.77 -13.07 -4.36
C LEU A 45 -9.58 -12.24 -3.87
N ILE A 46 -9.02 -12.54 -2.69
CA ILE A 46 -7.90 -11.81 -2.13
C ILE A 46 -6.69 -12.74 -2.12
N MET A 47 -5.63 -12.35 -2.84
CA MET A 47 -4.35 -13.03 -2.80
C MET A 47 -3.41 -12.31 -1.83
N ARG A 48 -2.84 -13.05 -0.88
CA ARG A 48 -1.73 -12.54 -0.07
C ARG A 48 -0.43 -12.69 -0.86
N LEU A 49 0.28 -11.58 -1.04
CA LEU A 49 1.59 -11.61 -1.71
C LEU A 49 2.64 -12.27 -0.80
N PRO A 50 3.53 -13.11 -1.34
CA PRO A 50 4.59 -13.74 -0.55
C PRO A 50 5.57 -12.69 -0.02
N VAL A 51 5.99 -12.84 1.25
CA VAL A 51 6.97 -11.94 1.90
C VAL A 51 8.42 -12.40 1.64
N GLN A 52 8.61 -13.47 0.86
CA GLN A 52 9.94 -13.97 0.52
C GLN A 52 10.57 -13.06 -0.53
N LEU A 53 11.31 -12.07 -0.02
CA LEU A 53 12.09 -11.14 -0.82
C LEU A 53 13.35 -11.86 -1.31
N ASP A 54 13.57 -11.82 -2.61
CA ASP A 54 14.87 -12.09 -3.18
C ASP A 54 15.70 -10.79 -3.28
N LEU A 55 17.00 -10.95 -3.53
CA LEU A 55 17.93 -9.83 -3.70
C LEU A 55 17.50 -8.87 -4.83
N ALA A 56 16.74 -9.37 -5.81
CA ALA A 56 16.24 -8.56 -6.91
C ALA A 56 15.14 -7.60 -6.42
N THR A 57 14.21 -8.07 -5.60
CA THR A 57 13.14 -7.24 -5.04
C THR A 57 13.68 -6.16 -4.09
N ASP A 58 14.70 -6.50 -3.28
CA ASP A 58 15.40 -5.52 -2.44
C ASP A 58 16.07 -4.41 -3.27
N ALA A 59 16.74 -4.79 -4.37
CA ALA A 59 17.39 -3.81 -5.25
C ALA A 59 16.36 -2.88 -5.92
N VAL A 60 15.20 -3.41 -6.31
CA VAL A 60 14.09 -2.61 -6.86
C VAL A 60 13.54 -1.65 -5.81
N ALA A 61 13.31 -2.12 -4.58
CA ALA A 61 12.82 -1.27 -3.49
C ALA A 61 13.80 -0.11 -3.21
N LEU A 62 15.10 -0.38 -3.13
CA LEU A 62 16.15 0.65 -2.98
C LEU A 62 16.15 1.65 -4.13
N GLY A 63 15.97 1.17 -5.38
CA GLY A 63 15.82 2.02 -6.55
C GLY A 63 14.63 2.96 -6.45
N LEU A 64 13.47 2.45 -6.00
CA LEU A 64 12.25 3.23 -5.79
C LEU A 64 12.40 4.27 -4.69
N MET A 65 13.03 3.91 -3.56
CA MET A 65 13.33 4.85 -2.48
C MET A 65 14.16 6.02 -2.99
N ARG A 66 15.20 5.75 -3.80
CA ARG A 66 16.07 6.79 -4.35
C ARG A 66 15.38 7.64 -5.41
N ALA A 67 14.61 7.02 -6.30
CA ALA A 67 13.99 7.71 -7.44
C ALA A 67 12.82 8.60 -7.01
N TYR A 68 12.02 8.15 -6.04
CA TYR A 68 10.76 8.79 -5.67
C TYR A 68 10.71 9.27 -4.22
N ASN A 69 11.83 9.20 -3.49
CA ASN A 69 11.95 9.56 -2.07
C ASN A 69 10.89 8.87 -1.19
N LEU A 70 10.58 7.61 -1.49
CA LEU A 70 9.62 6.81 -0.74
C LEU A 70 10.22 6.34 0.58
N ASP A 71 9.36 6.18 1.59
CA ASP A 71 9.72 5.38 2.75
C ASP A 71 9.92 3.91 2.34
N ALA A 72 10.64 3.18 3.19
CA ALA A 72 10.98 1.78 2.93
C ALA A 72 9.72 0.92 2.76
N GLY A 73 8.68 1.12 3.57
CA GLY A 73 7.47 0.29 3.51
C GLY A 73 6.75 0.41 2.17
N ASN A 74 6.57 1.64 1.70
CA ASN A 74 5.93 1.94 0.42
C ASN A 74 6.77 1.46 -0.77
N ALA A 75 8.09 1.65 -0.73
CA ALA A 75 8.98 1.12 -1.75
C ALA A 75 8.93 -0.42 -1.83
N TYR A 76 8.90 -1.10 -0.68
CA TYR A 76 8.79 -2.55 -0.60
C TYR A 76 7.45 -3.07 -1.13
N HIS A 77 6.32 -2.43 -0.78
CA HIS A 77 5.01 -2.80 -1.30
C HIS A 77 4.96 -2.71 -2.83
N ILE A 78 5.51 -1.64 -3.41
CA ILE A 78 5.53 -1.46 -4.86
C ILE A 78 6.46 -2.49 -5.53
N ALA A 79 7.63 -2.76 -4.93
CA ALA A 79 8.56 -3.76 -5.47
C ALA A 79 7.93 -5.17 -5.51
N LEU A 80 7.30 -5.59 -4.43
CA LEU A 80 6.60 -6.88 -4.34
C LEU A 80 5.45 -6.97 -5.35
N ALA A 81 4.60 -5.95 -5.41
CA ALA A 81 3.50 -5.91 -6.37
C ALA A 81 3.99 -6.00 -7.81
N ARG A 82 5.08 -5.31 -8.16
CA ARG A 82 5.67 -5.38 -9.51
C ARG A 82 6.25 -6.76 -9.84
N ALA A 83 6.87 -7.43 -8.88
CA ALA A 83 7.36 -8.80 -9.07
C ALA A 83 6.20 -9.76 -9.43
N GLU A 84 5.03 -9.51 -8.88
CA GLU A 84 3.78 -10.23 -9.13
C GLU A 84 2.94 -9.62 -10.27
N GLN A 85 3.53 -8.72 -11.07
CA GLN A 85 2.89 -8.05 -12.21
C GLN A 85 1.64 -7.22 -11.85
N VAL A 86 1.51 -6.82 -10.59
CA VAL A 86 0.45 -5.95 -10.10
C VAL A 86 0.89 -4.48 -10.23
N ASN A 87 0.14 -3.72 -11.03
CA ASN A 87 0.35 -2.29 -11.24
C ASN A 87 -0.82 -1.42 -10.76
N SER A 88 -1.89 -2.05 -10.26
CA SER A 88 -3.10 -1.38 -9.77
C SER A 88 -3.14 -1.42 -8.25
N PHE A 89 -3.26 -0.25 -7.61
CA PHE A 89 -3.21 -0.11 -6.16
C PHE A 89 -4.45 0.60 -5.66
N VAL A 90 -5.12 0.01 -4.68
CA VAL A 90 -6.12 0.71 -3.89
C VAL A 90 -5.43 1.21 -2.62
N THR A 91 -5.32 2.53 -2.43
CA THR A 91 -4.56 3.09 -1.29
C THR A 91 -5.14 4.40 -0.78
N LEU A 92 -4.89 4.70 0.49
CA LEU A 92 -5.12 6.01 1.10
C LEU A 92 -3.81 6.75 1.39
N ASP A 93 -2.68 6.12 1.12
CA ASP A 93 -1.35 6.67 1.40
C ASP A 93 -0.89 7.55 0.24
N GLN A 94 -0.61 8.81 0.59
CA GLN A 94 -0.17 9.85 -0.33
C GLN A 94 1.18 9.53 -0.99
N GLY A 95 2.02 8.73 -0.32
CA GLY A 95 3.36 8.35 -0.81
C GLY A 95 3.34 7.65 -2.17
N PHE A 96 2.26 6.96 -2.50
CA PHE A 96 2.12 6.27 -3.80
C PHE A 96 1.94 7.24 -4.98
N GLY A 97 1.46 8.46 -4.73
CA GLY A 97 1.20 9.45 -5.79
C GLY A 97 2.46 9.96 -6.49
N ALA A 98 3.64 9.78 -5.88
CA ALA A 98 4.91 10.19 -6.46
C ALA A 98 5.45 9.22 -7.52
N VAL A 99 4.88 8.01 -7.63
CA VAL A 99 5.44 6.94 -8.45
C VAL A 99 4.74 6.87 -9.80
N ASP A 100 5.51 7.13 -10.85
CA ASP A 100 5.00 7.05 -12.22
C ASP A 100 4.59 5.62 -12.60
N ALA A 101 3.63 5.52 -13.51
CA ALA A 101 3.11 4.26 -14.07
C ALA A 101 2.44 3.31 -13.06
N LEU A 102 1.85 3.85 -11.98
CA LEU A 102 0.92 3.12 -11.12
C LEU A 102 -0.53 3.51 -11.43
N ASN A 103 -1.41 2.52 -11.54
CA ASN A 103 -2.86 2.74 -11.59
C ASN A 103 -3.37 2.87 -10.15
N LEU A 104 -3.49 4.10 -9.65
CA LEU A 104 -3.94 4.34 -8.28
C LEU A 104 -5.45 4.53 -8.22
N TYR A 105 -6.10 3.78 -7.33
CA TYR A 105 -7.50 3.92 -6.96
C TYR A 105 -7.55 4.38 -5.51
N THR A 106 -8.13 5.54 -5.28
CA THR A 106 -8.09 6.17 -3.96
C THR A 106 -9.32 7.03 -3.74
N CYS A 107 -9.70 7.21 -2.47
CA CYS A 107 -10.60 8.29 -2.07
C CYS A 107 -9.85 9.39 -1.31
N HIS A 108 -8.51 9.37 -1.31
CA HIS A 108 -7.70 10.41 -0.68
C HIS A 108 -7.80 11.72 -1.47
N PRO A 109 -8.27 12.84 -0.88
CA PRO A 109 -8.59 14.07 -1.61
C PRO A 109 -7.42 14.63 -2.43
N THR A 110 -6.20 14.62 -1.86
CA THR A 110 -5.01 15.17 -2.53
C THR A 110 -4.55 14.32 -3.72
N LEU A 111 -4.69 13.00 -3.65
CA LEU A 111 -4.29 12.11 -4.75
C LEU A 111 -5.28 12.21 -5.92
N LEU A 112 -6.58 12.32 -5.61
CA LEU A 112 -7.63 12.53 -6.61
C LEU A 112 -7.40 13.81 -7.44
N GLN A 113 -6.95 14.90 -6.79
CA GLN A 113 -6.64 16.17 -7.46
C GLN A 113 -5.44 16.04 -8.40
N ALA A 114 -4.40 15.30 -8.01
CA ALA A 114 -3.23 15.06 -8.86
C ALA A 114 -3.55 14.20 -10.10
N GLN A 115 -4.51 13.27 -9.97
CA GLN A 115 -4.96 12.43 -11.10
C GLN A 115 -5.85 13.19 -12.10
N THR A 116 -6.62 14.19 -11.64
CA THR A 116 -7.50 14.95 -12.54
C THR A 116 -6.71 15.81 -13.53
N THR A 117 -5.53 16.29 -13.14
CA THR A 117 -4.61 17.04 -14.02
C THR A 117 -3.89 16.18 -15.06
N ALA A 118 -3.82 14.85 -14.87
CA ALA A 118 -3.18 13.93 -15.82
C ALA A 118 -4.16 13.32 -16.85
N THR A 119 -5.47 13.58 -16.71
CA THR A 119 -6.53 12.93 -17.51
C THR A 119 -7.12 13.86 -18.59
N GLU A 120 -6.35 14.85 -19.07
CA GLU A 120 -6.61 15.44 -20.38
C GLU A 120 -5.77 14.72 -21.43
N ILE A 121 -6.43 14.19 -22.46
CA ILE A 121 -5.91 13.48 -23.64
C ILE A 121 -5.78 11.95 -23.47
N LEU A 122 -6.92 11.26 -23.49
CA LEU A 122 -7.09 10.16 -24.45
C LEU A 122 -8.49 10.26 -25.06
N PRO A 123 -8.63 10.61 -26.35
CA PRO A 123 -9.93 10.49 -27.01
C PRO A 123 -10.30 9.01 -27.07
N PHE A 124 -11.45 8.65 -26.53
CA PHE A 124 -12.07 7.35 -26.75
C PHE A 124 -12.21 7.15 -28.27
N ALA A 125 -11.34 6.34 -28.85
CA ALA A 125 -11.56 5.81 -30.19
C ALA A 125 -12.70 4.79 -30.07
N THR A 126 -13.88 5.18 -30.55
CA THR A 126 -15.04 4.29 -30.67
C THR A 126 -14.65 3.11 -31.57
N PRO A 127 -14.76 1.85 -31.12
CA PRO A 127 -14.53 0.72 -32.00
C PRO A 127 -15.65 0.64 -33.03
N THR A 128 -15.34 0.89 -34.29
CA THR A 128 -16.17 0.46 -35.42
C THR A 128 -16.03 -1.04 -35.58
N LEU A 129 -17.10 -1.78 -35.31
CA LEU A 129 -17.21 -3.20 -35.63
C LEU A 129 -17.47 -3.40 -37.14
N PRO A 130 -16.99 -4.50 -37.74
CA PRO A 130 -17.23 -4.85 -39.14
C PRO A 130 -18.67 -5.27 -39.43
#